data_AF-A0A7Y3FWM3-F1
#
_entry.id   AF-A0A7Y3FWM3-F1
#
_cell.length_a   1.000
_cell.length_b   1.000
_cell.length_c   1.000
_cell.angle_alpha   90.00
_cell.angle_beta   90.00
_cell.angle_gamma   90.00
#
_symmetry.space_group_name_H-M   'P 1'
#
loop_
_entity.id
_entity.type
_entity.pdbx_description
1 polymer ?
#
loop_
_entity_poly.entity_id
_entity_poly.type
_entity_poly.pdbx_seq_one_letter_code
_entity_poly.pdbx_strand_id
1 'polypeptide(L)'
;MYRKRILTSIVITTSLIFLSLNCFAEMSPGELAKASEARAVATSSDPLTTGLIEEKVNEACKLLGQKGEAAFPAFQGSNTNFIFAGTYIWIHDQNGIMRMHPIKYKLNGKNLINLTDSTGKLFFAVM
;
A
#
# COMPACT_ATOMS: atom_id res chain seq x y z
N MET A 1 -40.22 -20.58 36.68
CA MET A 1 -38.75 -20.48 36.85
C MET A 1 -37.98 -20.85 35.57
N TYR A 2 -38.41 -20.40 34.38
CA TYR A 2 -37.89 -20.88 33.07
C TYR A 2 -37.43 -19.74 32.12
N ARG A 3 -37.71 -18.48 32.45
CA ARG A 3 -37.47 -17.32 31.56
C ARG A 3 -36.04 -16.76 31.59
N LYS A 4 -35.22 -17.14 32.59
CA LYS A 4 -33.84 -16.64 32.74
C LYS A 4 -32.78 -17.45 31.98
N ARG A 5 -33.07 -18.70 31.57
CA ARG A 5 -32.14 -19.60 30.88
C ARG A 5 -32.04 -19.37 29.36
N ILE A 6 -33.12 -18.92 28.73
CA ILE A 6 -33.16 -18.67 27.28
C ILE A 6 -32.43 -17.34 26.95
N LEU A 7 -32.58 -16.33 27.80
CA LEU A 7 -31.95 -15.02 27.60
C LEU A 7 -30.42 -15.06 27.80
N THR A 8 -29.92 -15.89 28.71
CA THR A 8 -28.47 -16.09 28.89
C THR A 8 -27.84 -16.84 27.73
N SER A 9 -28.55 -17.81 27.14
CA SER A 9 -28.00 -18.59 26.02
C SER A 9 -27.92 -17.80 24.70
N ILE A 10 -28.81 -16.82 24.48
CA ILE A 10 -28.80 -15.95 23.29
C ILE A 10 -27.70 -14.88 23.39
N VAL A 11 -27.46 -14.31 24.58
CA VAL A 11 -26.43 -13.28 24.79
C VAL A 11 -25.01 -13.85 24.66
N ILE A 12 -24.80 -15.09 25.11
CA ILE A 12 -23.49 -15.76 25.02
C ILE A 12 -23.15 -16.15 23.58
N THR A 13 -24.12 -16.61 22.78
CA THR A 13 -23.87 -16.97 21.37
C THR A 13 -23.64 -15.76 20.47
N THR A 14 -24.32 -14.63 20.71
CA THR A 14 -24.01 -13.38 19.98
C THR A 14 -22.63 -12.82 20.35
N SER A 15 -22.15 -13.05 21.58
CA SER A 15 -20.83 -12.60 22.01
C SER A 15 -19.69 -13.46 21.44
N LEU A 16 -19.95 -14.73 21.10
CA LEU A 16 -18.94 -15.62 20.49
C LEU A 16 -18.76 -15.40 18.98
N ILE A 17 -19.75 -14.87 18.28
CA ILE A 17 -19.67 -14.62 16.82
C ILE A 17 -18.89 -13.33 16.50
N PHE A 18 -18.77 -12.40 17.45
CA PHE A 18 -17.99 -11.17 17.26
C PHE A 18 -16.47 -11.34 17.42
N LEU A 19 -15.99 -12.50 17.90
CA LEU A 19 -14.56 -12.71 18.16
C LEU A 19 -13.79 -13.31 16.97
N SER A 20 -14.46 -13.77 15.91
CA SER A 20 -13.82 -14.54 14.83
C SER A 20 -13.57 -13.80 13.52
N LEU A 21 -13.85 -12.49 13.41
CA LEU A 21 -13.73 -11.79 12.11
C LEU A 21 -12.55 -10.82 11.95
N ASN A 22 -11.71 -10.59 12.95
CA ASN A 22 -10.59 -9.65 12.82
C ASN A 22 -9.23 -10.26 13.20
N CYS A 23 -8.87 -11.36 12.53
CA CYS A 23 -7.47 -11.74 12.39
C CYS A 23 -7.06 -11.66 10.92
N PHE A 24 -7.32 -10.53 10.26
CA PHE A 24 -6.40 -10.11 9.22
C PHE A 24 -5.19 -9.58 9.97
N ALA A 25 -4.18 -10.44 10.15
CA ALA A 25 -2.89 -9.97 10.62
C ALA A 25 -2.41 -8.91 9.61
N GLU A 26 -2.44 -7.64 10.01
CA GLU A 26 -1.84 -6.58 9.21
C GLU A 26 -0.35 -6.90 9.08
N MET A 27 0.09 -7.17 7.85
CA MET A 27 1.51 -7.39 7.58
C MET A 27 2.30 -6.16 8.05
N SER A 28 3.42 -6.39 8.73
CA SER A 28 4.29 -5.29 9.11
C SER A 28 4.81 -4.55 7.86
N PRO A 29 5.16 -3.25 7.97
CA PRO A 29 5.72 -2.50 6.84
C PRO A 29 6.95 -3.17 6.20
N GLY A 30 7.77 -3.87 7.00
CA GLY A 30 8.92 -4.61 6.50
C GLY A 30 8.55 -5.85 5.70
N GLU A 31 7.47 -6.55 6.07
CA GLU A 31 6.97 -7.70 5.30
C GLU A 31 6.31 -7.24 4.00
N LEU A 32 5.53 -6.16 4.04
CA LEU A 32 4.97 -5.55 2.83
C LEU A 32 6.08 -5.12 1.87
N ALA A 33 7.15 -4.50 2.38
CA ALA A 33 8.29 -4.09 1.57
C ALA A 33 8.99 -5.27 0.88
N LYS A 34 9.24 -6.36 1.62
CA LYS A 34 9.82 -7.59 1.05
C LYS A 34 8.91 -8.20 -0.02
N ALA A 35 7.60 -8.23 0.23
CA ALA A 35 6.63 -8.74 -0.73
C ALA A 35 6.53 -7.86 -1.98
N SER A 36 6.60 -6.53 -1.83
CA SER A 36 6.68 -5.57 -2.94
C SER A 36 7.92 -5.81 -3.80
N GLU A 37 9.09 -5.94 -3.17
CA GLU A 37 10.36 -6.19 -3.87
C GLU A 37 10.33 -7.53 -4.61
N ALA A 38 9.86 -8.59 -3.95
CA ALA A 38 9.71 -9.90 -4.58
C ALA A 38 8.79 -9.85 -5.81
N ARG A 39 7.70 -9.07 -5.76
CA ARG A 39 6.80 -8.88 -6.91
C ARG A 39 7.46 -8.10 -8.04
N ALA A 40 8.23 -7.06 -7.74
CA ALA A 40 8.98 -6.33 -8.76
C ALA A 40 9.93 -7.30 -9.49
N VAL A 41 10.70 -8.11 -8.74
CA VAL A 41 11.56 -9.14 -9.33
C VAL A 41 10.76 -10.16 -10.14
N ALA A 42 9.62 -10.64 -9.63
CA ALA A 42 8.81 -11.65 -10.32
C ALA A 42 8.21 -11.16 -11.65
N THR A 43 7.99 -9.85 -11.80
CA THR A 43 7.43 -9.24 -13.01
C THR A 43 8.51 -8.65 -13.92
N SER A 44 9.79 -8.77 -13.60
CA SER A 44 10.86 -8.07 -14.34
C SER A 44 11.06 -8.57 -15.78
N SER A 45 10.54 -9.74 -16.12
CA SER A 45 10.55 -10.27 -17.49
C SER A 45 9.42 -9.71 -18.37
N ASP A 46 8.42 -9.05 -17.78
CA ASP A 46 7.28 -8.52 -18.53
C ASP A 46 7.72 -7.27 -19.32
N PRO A 47 7.20 -7.06 -20.54
CA PRO A 47 7.60 -5.91 -21.36
C PRO A 47 7.11 -4.59 -20.74
N LEU A 48 8.07 -3.74 -20.36
CA LEU A 48 7.77 -2.38 -19.95
C LEU A 48 7.57 -1.50 -21.20
N THR A 49 6.34 -1.01 -21.38
CA THR A 49 5.98 -0.10 -22.49
C THR A 49 5.46 1.22 -21.95
N THR A 50 5.56 2.29 -22.74
CA THR A 50 5.02 3.60 -22.36
C THR A 50 3.51 3.55 -22.13
N GLY A 51 2.77 2.84 -22.99
CA GLY A 51 1.33 2.64 -22.83
C GLY A 51 0.95 1.95 -21.51
N LEU A 52 1.71 0.94 -21.09
CA LEU A 52 1.50 0.29 -19.79
C LEU A 52 1.78 1.24 -18.62
N ILE A 53 2.85 2.04 -18.70
CA ILE A 53 3.18 3.04 -17.66
C ILE A 53 2.04 4.04 -17.53
N GLU A 54 1.58 4.62 -18.63
CA GLU A 54 0.48 5.59 -18.65
C GLU A 54 -0.82 4.98 -18.11
N GLU A 55 -1.15 3.74 -18.50
CA GLU A 55 -2.30 3.01 -17.97
C GLU A 55 -2.22 2.89 -16.44
N LYS A 56 -1.09 2.40 -15.90
CA LYS A 56 -0.93 2.21 -14.45
C LYS A 56 -0.92 3.51 -13.67
N VAL A 57 -0.35 4.58 -14.22
CA VAL A 57 -0.41 5.91 -13.61
C VAL A 57 -1.84 6.44 -13.61
N ASN A 58 -2.60 6.28 -14.70
CA ASN A 58 -4.01 6.70 -14.76
C ASN A 58 -4.89 5.93 -13.78
N GLU A 59 -4.70 4.61 -13.66
CA GLU A 59 -5.38 3.77 -12.66
C GLU A 59 -5.05 4.23 -11.22
N ALA A 60 -3.78 4.53 -10.96
CA ALA A 60 -3.31 5.02 -9.67
C ALA A 60 -3.95 6.37 -9.32
N CYS A 61 -3.95 7.33 -10.24
CA CYS A 61 -4.57 8.64 -10.07
C CYS A 61 -6.08 8.52 -9.82
N LYS A 62 -6.78 7.65 -10.56
CA LYS A 62 -8.21 7.39 -10.35
C LYS A 62 -8.46 6.84 -8.94
N LEU A 63 -7.68 5.86 -8.51
CA LEU A 63 -7.81 5.26 -7.18
C LEU A 63 -7.55 6.27 -6.06
N LEU A 64 -6.49 7.07 -6.20
CA LEU A 64 -6.15 8.14 -5.26
C LEU A 64 -7.21 9.24 -5.23
N GLY A 65 -7.78 9.62 -6.37
CA GLY A 65 -8.88 10.59 -6.42
C GLY A 65 -10.15 10.11 -5.70
N GLN A 66 -10.39 8.79 -5.68
CA GLN A 66 -11.56 8.19 -5.03
C GLN A 66 -11.36 7.97 -3.52
N LYS A 67 -10.15 7.59 -3.10
CA LYS A 67 -9.89 7.09 -1.74
C LYS A 67 -8.88 7.92 -0.95
N GLY A 68 -8.19 8.86 -1.57
CA GLY A 68 -7.09 9.60 -0.95
C GLY A 68 -6.03 8.68 -0.35
N GLU A 69 -5.57 9.01 0.86
CA GLU A 69 -4.52 8.25 1.55
C GLU A 69 -4.93 6.83 1.91
N ALA A 70 -6.24 6.53 2.02
CA ALA A 70 -6.72 5.18 2.24
C ALA A 70 -6.40 4.22 1.08
N ALA A 71 -5.96 4.73 -0.07
CA ALA A 71 -5.46 3.94 -1.18
C ALA A 71 -4.04 3.40 -0.98
N PHE A 72 -3.23 3.99 -0.09
CA PHE A 72 -1.79 3.68 0.00
C PHE A 72 -1.45 2.20 0.18
N PRO A 73 -2.21 1.40 0.97
CA PRO A 73 -1.96 -0.03 1.08
C PRO A 73 -2.10 -0.78 -0.26
N ALA A 74 -2.91 -0.29 -1.20
CA ALA A 74 -3.13 -0.93 -2.49
C ALA A 74 -1.91 -0.87 -3.42
N PHE A 75 -0.90 -0.05 -3.09
CA PHE A 75 0.33 0.09 -3.87
C PHE A 75 1.47 -0.81 -3.38
N GLN A 76 1.24 -1.62 -2.34
CA GLN A 76 2.27 -2.40 -1.67
C GLN A 76 1.93 -3.89 -1.63
N GLY A 77 2.93 -4.72 -1.37
CA GLY A 77 2.80 -6.15 -1.20
C GLY A 77 2.76 -6.92 -2.51
N SER A 78 2.47 -8.22 -2.41
CA SER A 78 2.47 -9.14 -3.55
C SER A 78 1.20 -9.11 -4.40
N ASN A 79 0.13 -8.44 -3.95
CA ASN A 79 -1.20 -8.46 -4.58
C ASN A 79 -1.61 -7.08 -5.12
N THR A 80 -0.69 -6.35 -5.75
CA THR A 80 -0.93 -5.00 -6.26
C THR A 80 -0.73 -4.90 -7.77
N ASN A 81 -1.61 -4.20 -8.47
CA ASN A 81 -1.41 -3.87 -9.89
C ASN A 81 -0.43 -2.70 -10.13
N PHE A 82 0.06 -2.07 -9.06
CA PHE A 82 0.96 -0.91 -9.14
C PHE A 82 2.44 -1.27 -8.94
N ILE A 83 2.73 -2.57 -8.87
CA ILE A 83 4.06 -3.16 -9.07
C ILE A 83 3.96 -4.09 -10.26
N PHE A 84 4.65 -3.73 -11.34
CA PHE A 84 4.49 -4.31 -12.67
C PHE A 84 5.79 -4.18 -13.45
N ALA A 85 6.08 -5.12 -14.36
CA ALA A 85 7.21 -5.04 -15.29
C ALA A 85 8.56 -4.66 -14.64
N GLY A 86 8.86 -5.18 -13.44
CA GLY A 86 10.11 -4.85 -12.74
C GLY A 86 10.14 -3.49 -12.05
N THR A 87 9.05 -2.71 -12.11
CA THR A 87 8.96 -1.35 -11.59
C THR A 87 7.75 -1.18 -10.66
N TYR A 88 7.60 0.02 -10.10
CA TYR A 88 6.59 0.35 -9.11
C TYR A 88 6.25 1.85 -9.12
N ILE A 89 5.11 2.18 -8.52
CA ILE A 89 4.69 3.57 -8.28
C ILE A 89 5.02 3.95 -6.82
N TRP A 90 5.60 5.13 -6.62
CA TRP A 90 5.68 5.79 -5.32
C TRP A 90 4.89 7.10 -5.33
N ILE A 91 4.54 7.59 -4.14
CA ILE A 91 3.72 8.80 -3.96
C ILE A 91 4.47 9.75 -3.03
N HIS A 92 4.66 10.99 -3.49
CA HIS A 92 5.16 12.11 -2.68
C HIS A 92 4.23 13.31 -2.85
N ASP A 93 4.24 14.24 -1.89
CA ASP A 93 3.51 15.50 -2.01
C ASP A 93 4.38 16.61 -2.62
N GLN A 94 3.76 17.78 -2.85
CA GLN A 94 4.42 18.94 -3.45
C GLN A 94 5.55 19.54 -2.58
N ASN A 95 5.60 19.20 -1.29
CA ASN A 95 6.68 19.62 -0.39
C ASN A 95 7.87 18.63 -0.41
N GLY A 96 7.82 17.61 -1.28
CA GLY A 96 8.81 16.55 -1.35
C GLY A 96 8.71 15.54 -0.20
N ILE A 97 7.60 15.52 0.55
CA ILE A 97 7.41 14.51 1.61
C ILE A 97 6.95 13.21 0.96
N MET A 98 7.72 12.14 1.18
CA MET A 98 7.33 10.81 0.73
C MET A 98 6.08 10.35 1.49
N ARG A 99 4.96 10.17 0.79
CA ARG A 99 3.71 9.69 1.38
C ARG A 99 3.68 8.16 1.42
N MET A 100 4.17 7.52 0.37
CA MET A 100 4.15 6.06 0.23
C MET A 100 5.24 5.58 -0.73
N HIS A 101 6.15 4.75 -0.23
CA HIS A 101 7.09 3.99 -1.05
C HIS A 101 6.91 2.48 -0.79
N PRO A 102 6.68 1.65 -1.82
CA PRO A 102 6.31 0.24 -1.62
C PRO A 102 7.45 -0.66 -1.13
N ILE A 103 8.71 -0.31 -1.42
CA ILE A 103 9.91 -1.04 -1.01
C ILE A 103 10.68 -0.27 0.07
N LYS A 104 11.00 1.00 -0.17
CA LYS A 104 11.77 1.84 0.77
C LYS A 104 10.85 2.54 1.79
N TYR A 105 10.01 1.79 2.50
CA TYR A 105 9.02 2.33 3.44
C TYR A 105 9.59 3.27 4.52
N LYS A 106 10.87 3.10 4.88
CA LYS A 106 11.60 3.99 5.82
C LYS A 106 11.81 5.42 5.30
N LEU A 107 11.45 5.69 4.05
CA LEU A 107 11.41 7.04 3.48
C LEU A 107 10.09 7.76 3.79
N ASN A 108 9.01 7.02 4.07
CA ASN A 108 7.69 7.60 4.32
C ASN A 108 7.76 8.62 5.48
N GLY A 109 7.14 9.78 5.28
CA GLY A 109 7.14 10.90 6.23
C GLY A 109 8.39 11.78 6.20
N LYS A 110 9.44 11.42 5.44
CA LYS A 110 10.64 12.25 5.30
C LYS A 110 10.48 13.24 4.17
N ASN A 111 10.96 14.46 4.41
CA ASN A 111 11.15 15.44 3.35
C ASN A 111 12.41 15.08 2.55
N LEU A 112 12.24 14.85 1.25
CA LEU A 112 13.28 14.47 0.32
C LEU A 112 13.55 15.54 -0.75
N ILE A 113 13.05 16.76 -0.59
CA ILE A 113 13.16 17.83 -1.62
C ILE A 113 14.62 18.15 -1.98
N ASN A 114 15.53 17.99 -1.04
CA ASN A 114 16.97 18.21 -1.22
C ASN A 114 17.76 16.91 -1.47
N LEU A 115 17.08 15.78 -1.70
CA LEU A 115 17.76 14.52 -1.99
C LEU A 115 18.40 14.60 -3.37
N THR A 116 19.72 14.42 -3.42
CA THR A 116 20.50 14.43 -4.66
C THR A 116 21.07 13.06 -4.98
N ASP A 117 21.29 12.80 -6.27
CA ASP A 117 22.13 11.70 -6.71
C ASP A 117 23.62 12.00 -6.47
N SER A 118 24.50 11.06 -6.86
CA SER A 118 25.96 11.18 -6.71
C SER A 118 26.58 12.34 -7.51
N THR A 119 25.85 12.92 -8.46
CA THR A 119 26.29 14.06 -9.29
C THR A 119 25.71 15.39 -8.81
N GLY A 120 24.89 15.39 -7.76
CA GLY A 120 24.24 16.59 -7.22
C GLY A 120 22.89 16.93 -7.85
N LYS A 121 22.35 16.07 -8.73
CA LYS A 121 21.03 16.29 -9.34
C LYS A 121 19.93 15.91 -8.36
N LEU A 122 18.94 16.79 -8.20
CA LEU A 122 17.79 16.55 -7.33
C LEU A 122 16.91 15.42 -7.87
N PHE A 123 16.50 14.51 -6.99
CA PHE A 123 15.50 13.47 -7.29
C PHE A 123 14.09 14.05 -7.40
N PHE A 124 13.80 15.09 -6.62
CA PHE A 124 12.50 15.73 -6.54
C PHE A 124 12.69 17.21 -6.87
N ALA A 125 12.53 17.57 -8.14
CA ALA A 125 12.45 18.97 -8.52
C ALA A 125 11.06 19.51 -8.19
N VAL A 126 10.98 20.76 -7.76
CA VAL A 126 9.69 21.46 -7.64
C VAL A 126 9.05 21.45 -9.04
N MET A 127 7.89 20.82 -9.16
CA MET A 127 7.08 20.78 -10.39
C MET A 127 6.29 22.06 -10.57
#